data_AF-A0A8S1QC85-F1
#
_entry.id   AF-A0A8S1QC85-F1
#
_cell.length_a   1.000
_cell.length_b   1.000
_cell.length_c   1.000
_cell.angle_alpha   90.00
_cell.angle_beta   90.00
_cell.angle_gamma   90.00
#
_symmetry.space_group_name_H-M   'P 1'
#
loop_
_entity.id
_entity.type
_entity.pdbx_description
1 polymer ?
#
loop_
_entity_poly.entity_id
_entity_poly.type
_entity_poly.pdbx_seq_one_letter_code
_entity_poly.pdbx_strand_id
1 'polypeptide(L)'
;MAIPNQFKTIKKAIQLNYQMMNEMQHFIKNFYSYLMLQAIERSWKKFIDECDKIQDLDGLIKIHELFISDILDRSFLNTKGESTQKLLFKLFDYIFRFKSCQELLLSYAKDQISQTDNQQLQLKNILNKQQNISRQNQNKKQDNIKSSLESRK
;
A
#
# COMPACT_ATOMS: atom_id res chain seq x y z
N MET A 1 23.20 25.26 -6.08
CA MET A 1 22.74 25.06 -4.69
C MET A 1 21.24 25.36 -4.61
N ALA A 2 20.35 24.38 -4.79
CA ALA A 2 18.88 24.55 -4.71
C ALA A 2 18.16 23.29 -4.17
N ILE A 3 18.89 22.44 -3.45
CA ILE A 3 18.48 21.09 -3.05
C ILE A 3 17.69 21.03 -1.71
N PRO A 4 17.92 21.90 -0.70
CA PRO A 4 17.28 21.74 0.62
C PRO A 4 15.74 21.85 0.61
N ASN A 5 15.19 22.70 -0.26
CA ASN A 5 13.75 22.99 -0.28
C ASN A 5 12.94 21.84 -0.89
N GLN A 6 13.51 21.10 -1.84
CA GLN A 6 12.83 19.99 -2.51
C GLN A 6 12.66 18.78 -1.58
N PHE A 7 13.68 18.46 -0.78
CA PHE A 7 13.61 17.35 0.18
C PHE A 7 12.56 17.60 1.28
N LYS A 8 12.47 18.83 1.78
CA LYS A 8 11.45 19.22 2.77
C LYS A 8 10.03 19.07 2.19
N THR A 9 9.83 19.47 0.94
CA THR A 9 8.55 19.33 0.23
C THR A 9 8.17 17.87 0.03
N ILE A 10 9.12 17.03 -0.40
CA ILE A 10 8.89 15.59 -0.60
C ILE A 10 8.53 14.90 0.72
N LYS A 11 9.29 15.18 1.79
CA LYS A 11 8.99 14.63 3.12
C LYS A 11 7.58 14.99 3.58
N LYS A 12 7.18 16.25 3.40
CA LYS A 12 5.82 16.72 3.74
C LYS A 12 4.75 16.02 2.89
N ALA A 13 5.00 15.82 1.59
CA ALA A 13 4.08 15.13 0.69
C ALA A 13 3.86 13.67 1.09
N ILE A 14 4.93 12.96 1.47
CA ILE A 14 4.84 11.57 1.97
C ILE A 14 4.03 11.50 3.27
N GLN A 15 4.28 12.41 4.21
CA GLN A 15 3.53 12.47 5.47
C GLN A 15 2.04 12.71 5.24
N LEU A 16 1.70 13.67 4.36
CA LEU A 16 0.31 13.96 4.02
C LEU A 16 -0.37 12.75 3.34
N ASN A 17 0.35 12.06 2.44
CA ASN A 17 -0.14 10.86 1.79
C ASN A 17 -0.47 9.76 2.83
N TYR A 18 0.43 9.52 3.78
CA TYR A 18 0.21 8.52 4.84
C TYR A 18 -0.99 8.87 5.72
N GLN A 19 -1.15 10.15 6.09
CA GLN A 19 -2.29 10.62 6.86
C GLN A 19 -3.60 10.39 6.10
N MET A 20 -3.67 10.77 4.81
CA MET A 20 -4.85 10.54 3.99
C MET A 20 -5.19 9.05 3.87
N MET A 21 -4.17 8.19 3.71
CA MET A 21 -4.40 6.74 3.67
C MET A 21 -5.00 6.23 4.99
N ASN A 22 -4.50 6.69 6.14
CA ASN A 22 -5.03 6.27 7.43
C ASN A 22 -6.49 6.70 7.59
N GLU A 23 -6.84 7.95 7.25
CA GLU A 23 -8.22 8.44 7.29
C GLU A 23 -9.15 7.59 6.40
N MET A 24 -8.73 7.29 5.15
CA MET A 24 -9.50 6.43 4.25
C MET A 24 -9.68 5.01 4.82
N GLN A 25 -8.65 4.44 5.45
CA GLN A 25 -8.74 3.13 6.09
C GLN A 25 -9.67 3.15 7.31
N HIS A 26 -9.59 4.21 8.14
CA HIS A 26 -10.48 4.39 9.28
C HIS A 26 -11.94 4.51 8.84
N PHE A 27 -12.20 5.27 7.77
CA PHE A 27 -13.53 5.35 7.17
C PHE A 27 -14.05 3.97 6.75
N ILE A 28 -13.27 3.19 5.99
CA ILE A 28 -13.67 1.85 5.55
C ILE A 28 -13.94 0.93 6.75
N LYS A 29 -13.07 0.93 7.77
CA LYS A 29 -13.26 0.10 8.97
C LYS A 29 -14.55 0.47 9.70
N ASN A 30 -14.80 1.76 9.90
CA ASN A 30 -16.01 2.23 10.58
C ASN A 30 -17.28 1.88 9.78
N PHE A 31 -17.22 2.04 8.46
CA PHE A 31 -18.33 1.68 7.58
C PHE A 31 -18.61 0.16 7.59
N TYR A 32 -17.56 -0.66 7.53
CA TYR A 32 -17.69 -2.11 7.65
C TYR A 32 -18.29 -2.51 9.00
N SER A 33 -17.81 -1.93 10.10
CA SER A 33 -18.35 -2.18 11.45
C SER A 33 -19.82 -1.78 11.55
N TYR A 34 -20.23 -0.68 10.91
CA TYR A 34 -21.63 -0.28 10.84
C TYR A 34 -22.48 -1.34 10.13
N LEU A 35 -22.05 -1.80 8.94
CA LEU A 35 -22.78 -2.83 8.20
C LEU A 35 -22.90 -4.12 9.01
N MET A 36 -21.81 -4.57 9.63
CA MET A 36 -21.80 -5.82 10.39
C MET A 36 -22.71 -5.75 11.64
N LEU A 37 -22.59 -4.69 12.43
CA LEU A 37 -23.28 -4.60 13.73
C LEU A 37 -24.69 -4.00 13.61
N GLN A 38 -24.83 -2.90 12.88
CA GLN A 38 -26.07 -2.12 12.87
C GLN A 38 -27.04 -2.56 11.77
N ALA A 39 -26.53 -3.03 10.62
CA ALA A 39 -27.37 -3.58 9.57
C ALA A 39 -27.61 -5.08 9.81
N ILE A 40 -26.55 -5.90 9.79
CA ILE A 40 -26.70 -7.36 9.81
C ILE A 40 -27.11 -7.87 11.19
N GLU A 41 -26.31 -7.64 12.23
CA GLU A 41 -26.55 -8.25 13.55
C GLU A 41 -27.87 -7.80 14.17
N ARG A 42 -28.22 -6.51 14.06
CA ARG A 42 -29.51 -6.00 14.54
C ARG A 42 -30.70 -6.61 13.79
N SER A 43 -30.65 -6.67 12.46
CA SER A 43 -31.74 -7.27 11.67
C SER A 43 -31.84 -8.77 11.93
N TRP A 44 -30.71 -9.45 12.13
CA TRP A 44 -30.66 -10.88 12.45
C TRP A 44 -31.31 -11.21 13.79
N LYS A 45 -30.99 -10.42 14.83
CA LYS A 45 -31.63 -10.57 16.14
C LYS A 45 -33.15 -10.44 16.05
N LYS A 46 -33.62 -9.40 15.34
CA LYS A 46 -35.04 -9.20 15.09
C LYS A 46 -35.68 -10.36 14.32
N PHE A 47 -34.98 -10.92 13.35
CA PHE A 47 -35.46 -12.08 12.59
C PHE A 47 -35.64 -13.31 13.47
N ILE A 48 -34.67 -13.64 14.33
CA ILE A 48 -34.79 -14.77 15.27
C ILE A 48 -35.96 -14.56 16.24
N ASP A 49 -36.04 -13.38 16.86
CA ASP A 49 -37.10 -13.06 17.83
C ASP A 49 -38.51 -13.19 17.23
N GLU A 50 -38.65 -12.89 15.93
CA GLU A 50 -39.92 -13.02 15.21
C GLU A 50 -40.15 -14.46 14.72
N CYS A 51 -39.10 -15.18 14.31
CA CYS A 51 -39.18 -16.58 13.90
C CYS A 51 -39.71 -17.51 15.00
N ASP A 52 -39.34 -17.27 16.27
CA ASP A 52 -39.83 -18.07 17.41
C ASP A 52 -41.35 -17.96 17.63
N LYS A 53 -42.01 -16.96 17.04
CA LYS A 53 -43.45 -16.69 17.18
C LYS A 53 -44.27 -17.25 16.02
N ILE A 54 -43.63 -17.76 14.97
CA ILE A 54 -44.30 -18.19 13.74
C ILE A 54 -44.80 -19.62 13.87
N GLN A 55 -46.03 -19.87 13.42
CA GLN A 55 -46.63 -21.21 13.39
C GLN A 55 -46.70 -21.80 11.98
N ASP A 56 -46.75 -20.95 10.95
CA ASP A 56 -47.00 -21.35 9.56
C ASP A 56 -45.85 -20.97 8.62
N LEU A 57 -45.65 -21.75 7.56
CA LEU A 57 -44.60 -21.53 6.54
C LEU A 57 -44.74 -20.17 5.83
N ASP A 58 -45.96 -19.72 5.56
CA ASP A 58 -46.21 -18.43 4.92
C ASP A 58 -45.77 -17.26 5.82
N GLY A 59 -45.90 -17.42 7.14
CA GLY A 59 -45.39 -16.46 8.12
C GLY A 59 -43.86 -16.39 8.08
N LEU A 60 -43.19 -17.54 7.94
CA LEU A 60 -41.73 -17.63 7.84
C LEU A 60 -41.22 -16.92 6.59
N ILE A 61 -41.84 -17.16 5.43
CA ILE A 61 -41.48 -16.51 4.17
C ILE A 61 -41.62 -14.99 4.32
N LYS A 62 -42.73 -14.52 4.89
CA LYS A 62 -42.98 -13.08 5.09
C LYS A 62 -41.96 -12.41 6.00
N ILE A 63 -41.61 -13.04 7.12
CA ILE A 63 -40.62 -12.49 8.06
C ILE A 63 -39.21 -12.49 7.46
N HIS A 64 -38.89 -13.49 6.64
CA HIS A 64 -37.64 -13.52 5.88
C HIS A 64 -37.56 -12.41 4.83
N GLU A 65 -38.63 -12.15 4.08
CA GLU A 65 -38.69 -11.01 3.14
C GLU A 65 -38.48 -9.67 3.85
N LEU A 66 -39.10 -9.50 5.03
CA LEU A 66 -38.93 -8.30 5.86
C LEU A 66 -37.50 -8.16 6.38
N PHE A 67 -36.87 -9.26 6.77
CA PHE A 67 -35.46 -9.28 7.19
C PHE A 67 -34.53 -8.79 6.07
N ILE A 68 -34.69 -9.33 4.86
CA ILE A 68 -33.90 -8.91 3.69
C ILE A 68 -34.15 -7.43 3.37
N SER A 69 -35.41 -6.99 3.39
CA SER A 69 -35.75 -5.59 3.13
C SER A 69 -35.12 -4.64 4.16
N ASP A 70 -35.11 -5.01 5.44
CA ASP A 70 -34.50 -4.20 6.51
C ASP A 70 -32.97 -4.13 6.36
N ILE A 71 -32.31 -5.22 5.94
CA ILE A 71 -30.87 -5.18 5.61
C ILE A 71 -30.60 -4.28 4.42
N LEU A 72 -31.39 -4.37 3.34
CA LEU A 72 -31.21 -3.55 2.14
C LEU A 72 -31.41 -2.06 2.46
N ASP A 73 -32.39 -1.72 3.29
CA ASP A 73 -32.61 -0.36 3.76
C ASP A 73 -31.43 0.16 4.59
N ARG A 74 -31.00 -0.59 5.61
CA ARG A 74 -29.90 -0.19 6.50
C ARG A 74 -28.54 -0.15 5.80
N SER A 75 -28.35 -0.95 4.76
CA SER A 75 -27.12 -0.99 3.97
C SER A 75 -27.09 0.05 2.85
N PHE A 76 -28.09 0.94 2.78
CA PHE A 76 -28.24 1.96 1.74
C PHE A 76 -28.37 1.38 0.32
N LEU A 77 -28.90 0.16 0.18
CA LEU A 77 -29.08 -0.53 -1.10
C LEU A 77 -30.51 -0.41 -1.65
N ASN A 78 -31.43 0.19 -0.91
CA ASN A 78 -32.80 0.44 -1.38
C ASN A 78 -32.90 1.74 -2.20
N THR A 79 -33.98 1.87 -2.98
CA THR A 79 -34.28 3.02 -3.86
C THR A 79 -34.27 4.37 -3.14
N LYS A 80 -34.69 4.40 -1.86
CA LYS A 80 -34.65 5.61 -1.01
C LYS A 80 -33.23 6.08 -0.70
N GLY A 81 -32.26 5.17 -0.71
CA GLY A 81 -30.85 5.41 -0.40
C GLY A 81 -29.99 5.66 -1.63
N GLU A 82 -30.56 5.69 -2.84
CA GLU A 82 -29.80 5.68 -4.11
C GLU A 82 -28.79 6.85 -4.22
N SER A 83 -29.15 8.04 -3.74
CA SER A 83 -28.25 9.20 -3.74
C SER A 83 -27.02 8.98 -2.83
N THR A 84 -27.25 8.49 -1.61
CA THR A 84 -26.20 8.14 -0.64
C THR A 84 -25.35 6.99 -1.14
N GLN A 85 -25.98 5.97 -1.73
CA GLN A 85 -25.30 4.82 -2.33
C GLN A 85 -24.34 5.26 -3.45
N LYS A 86 -24.82 6.11 -4.37
CA LYS A 86 -23.99 6.68 -5.45
C LYS A 86 -22.81 7.46 -4.89
N LEU A 87 -23.02 8.26 -3.85
CA LEU A 87 -21.94 9.01 -3.20
C LEU A 87 -20.90 8.07 -2.55
N LEU A 88 -21.37 7.03 -1.86
CA LEU A 88 -20.52 6.04 -1.21
C LEU A 88 -19.68 5.28 -2.23
N PHE A 89 -20.27 4.84 -3.35
CA PHE A 89 -19.52 4.18 -4.42
C PHE A 89 -18.50 5.11 -5.08
N LYS A 90 -18.84 6.39 -5.30
CA LYS A 90 -17.84 7.37 -5.77
C LYS A 90 -16.70 7.54 -4.78
N LEU A 91 -17.00 7.58 -3.48
CA LEU A 91 -15.98 7.67 -2.44
C LEU A 91 -15.09 6.43 -2.43
N PHE A 92 -15.67 5.23 -2.54
CA PHE A 92 -14.89 4.00 -2.66
C PHE A 92 -14.00 3.99 -3.91
N ASP A 93 -14.51 4.43 -5.06
CA ASP A 93 -13.71 4.57 -6.28
C ASP A 93 -12.53 5.53 -6.07
N TYR A 94 -12.75 6.67 -5.41
CA TYR A 94 -11.66 7.58 -5.07
C TYR A 94 -10.63 6.94 -4.13
N ILE A 95 -11.07 6.18 -3.13
CA ILE A 95 -10.16 5.47 -2.21
C ILE A 95 -9.35 4.40 -2.97
N PHE A 96 -9.99 3.63 -3.85
CA PHE A 96 -9.31 2.63 -4.67
C PHE A 96 -8.30 3.27 -5.60
N ARG A 97 -8.69 4.32 -6.33
CA ARG A 97 -7.78 5.06 -7.22
C ARG A 97 -6.61 5.67 -6.47
N PHE A 98 -6.85 6.23 -5.28
CA PHE A 98 -5.79 6.74 -4.41
C PHE A 98 -4.80 5.63 -4.04
N LYS A 99 -5.31 4.48 -3.59
CA LYS A 99 -4.49 3.31 -3.25
C LYS A 99 -3.66 2.83 -4.44
N SER A 100 -4.25 2.67 -5.62
CA SER A 100 -3.52 2.24 -6.82
C SER A 100 -2.42 3.24 -7.22
N CYS A 101 -2.70 4.54 -7.13
CA CYS A 101 -1.69 5.57 -7.41
C CYS A 101 -0.53 5.52 -6.41
N GLN A 102 -0.84 5.31 -5.13
CA GLN A 102 0.17 5.17 -4.08
C GLN A 102 1.02 3.91 -4.26
N GLU A 103 0.40 2.77 -4.59
CA GLU A 103 1.10 1.52 -4.89
C GLU A 103 2.06 1.69 -6.08
N LEU A 104 1.60 2.34 -7.15
CA LEU A 104 2.41 2.64 -8.32
C LEU A 104 3.62 3.52 -7.95
N LEU A 105 3.40 4.60 -7.20
CA LEU A 105 4.47 5.50 -6.75
C LEU A 105 5.48 4.77 -5.85
N LEU A 106 5.01 3.92 -4.94
CA LEU A 106 5.87 3.12 -4.08
C LEU A 106 6.66 2.09 -4.88
N SER A 107 6.07 1.46 -5.90
CA SER A 107 6.78 0.54 -6.79
C SER A 107 7.91 1.27 -7.53
N TYR A 108 7.61 2.41 -8.16
CA TYR A 108 8.63 3.21 -8.83
C TYR A 108 9.75 3.66 -7.88
N ALA A 109 9.42 4.10 -6.67
CA ALA A 109 10.42 4.49 -5.68
C ALA A 109 11.32 3.31 -5.29
N LYS A 110 10.75 2.11 -5.09
CA LYS A 110 11.50 0.89 -4.79
C LYS A 110 12.45 0.53 -5.94
N ASP A 111 11.97 0.56 -7.18
CA ASP A 111 12.78 0.24 -8.36
C ASP A 111 13.97 1.20 -8.50
N GLN A 112 13.77 2.49 -8.26
CA GLN A 112 14.84 3.50 -8.29
C GLN A 112 15.89 3.29 -7.19
N ILE A 113 15.47 2.91 -5.98
CA ILE A 113 16.38 2.58 -4.88
C ILE A 113 17.22 1.36 -5.26
N SER A 114 16.59 0.28 -5.73
CA SER A 114 17.30 -0.94 -6.15
C SER A 114 18.29 -0.69 -7.29
N GLN A 115 17.96 0.16 -8.25
CA GLN A 115 18.88 0.56 -9.32
C GLN A 115 20.10 1.32 -8.77
N THR A 116 19.87 2.24 -7.84
CA THR A 116 20.95 3.02 -7.20
C THR A 116 21.90 2.12 -6.41
N ASP A 117 21.35 1.18 -5.65
CA ASP A 117 22.16 0.23 -4.86
C ASP A 117 23.03 -0.65 -5.76
N ASN A 118 22.47 -1.15 -6.86
CA ASN A 118 23.20 -1.94 -7.86
C ASN A 118 24.32 -1.13 -8.52
N GLN A 119 24.08 0.14 -8.86
CA GLN A 119 25.11 1.02 -9.41
C GLN A 119 26.24 1.27 -8.40
N GLN A 120 25.92 1.47 -7.12
CA GLN A 120 26.94 1.65 -6.09
C GLN A 120 27.80 0.39 -5.89
N LEU A 121 27.19 -0.79 -5.95
CA LEU A 121 27.92 -2.07 -5.92
C LEU A 121 28.86 -2.21 -7.12
N GLN A 122 28.39 -1.86 -8.32
CA GLN A 122 29.22 -1.87 -9.52
C GLN A 122 30.40 -0.89 -9.42
N LEU A 123 30.17 0.33 -8.92
CA LEU A 123 31.21 1.33 -8.71
C LEU A 123 32.26 0.86 -7.69
N LYS A 124 31.84 0.28 -6.56
CA LYS A 124 32.77 -0.31 -5.57
C LYS A 124 33.61 -1.43 -6.17
N ASN A 125 33.01 -2.28 -6.99
CA ASN A 125 33.71 -3.38 -7.67
C ASN A 125 34.75 -2.87 -8.69
N ILE A 126 34.42 -1.81 -9.45
CA ILE A 126 35.34 -1.17 -10.39
C ILE A 126 36.50 -0.50 -9.64
N LEU A 127 36.21 0.22 -8.55
CA LEU A 127 37.22 0.88 -7.71
C LEU A 127 38.21 -0.15 -7.13
N ASN A 128 37.69 -1.28 -6.62
CA ASN A 128 38.52 -2.36 -6.08
C ASN A 128 39.39 -3.02 -7.16
N LYS A 129 38.87 -3.22 -8.37
CA LYS A 129 39.66 -3.72 -9.52
C LYS A 129 40.80 -2.75 -9.88
N GLN A 130 40.53 -1.45 -9.92
CA GLN A 130 41.56 -0.44 -10.21
C GLN A 130 42.65 -0.38 -9.14
N GLN A 131 42.29 -0.46 -7.86
CA GLN A 131 43.26 -0.53 -6.77
C GLN A 131 44.14 -1.79 -6.85
N ASN A 132 43.57 -2.95 -7.20
CA ASN A 132 44.33 -4.19 -7.37
C ASN A 132 45.30 -4.13 -8.57
N ILE A 133 44.87 -3.57 -9.71
CA ILE A 133 45.73 -3.36 -10.88
C ILE A 133 46.88 -2.39 -10.54
N SER A 134 46.59 -1.34 -9.76
CA SER A 134 47.59 -0.37 -9.33
C SER A 134 48.65 -1.00 -8.42
N ARG A 135 48.23 -1.84 -7.48
CA ARG A 135 49.12 -2.62 -6.60
C ARG A 135 49.99 -3.61 -7.38
N GLN A 136 49.41 -4.33 -8.35
CA GLN A 136 50.17 -5.26 -9.20
C GLN A 136 51.21 -4.54 -10.08
N ASN A 137 50.87 -3.35 -10.60
CA ASN A 137 51.80 -2.55 -11.40
C ASN A 137 52.94 -1.95 -10.56
N GLN A 138 52.70 -1.61 -9.29
CA GLN A 138 53.74 -1.18 -8.36
C GLN A 138 54.70 -2.33 -8.01
N ASN A 139 54.16 -3.53 -7.77
CA ASN A 139 54.98 -4.72 -7.48
C ASN A 139 55.86 -5.12 -8.68
N LYS A 140 55.30 -5.15 -9.90
CA LYS A 140 56.09 -5.40 -11.12
C LYS A 140 57.20 -4.37 -11.35
N LYS A 141 56.97 -3.10 -11.02
CA LYS A 141 58.02 -2.07 -11.09
C LYS A 141 59.13 -2.32 -10.08
N GLN A 142 58.82 -2.76 -8.86
CA GLN A 142 59.84 -3.08 -7.85
C GLN A 142 60.68 -4.31 -8.24
N ASP A 143 60.06 -5.35 -8.83
CA ASP A 143 60.77 -6.55 -9.27
C ASP A 143 61.65 -6.28 -10.51
N ASN A 144 61.20 -5.42 -11.42
CA ASN A 144 62.02 -4.98 -12.57
C ASN A 144 63.22 -4.13 -12.13
N ILE A 145 63.10 -3.34 -11.06
CA ILE A 145 64.23 -2.55 -10.52
C ILE A 145 65.25 -3.47 -9.84
N LYS A 146 64.79 -4.49 -9.09
CA LYS A 146 65.68 -5.47 -8.44
C LYS A 146 66.45 -6.32 -9.45
N SER A 147 65.78 -6.85 -10.47
CA SER A 147 66.42 -7.63 -11.54
C SER A 147 67.41 -6.81 -12.38
N SER A 148 67.15 -5.51 -12.60
CA SER A 148 68.09 -4.61 -13.29
C SER A 148 69.30 -4.22 -12.44
N LEU A 149 69.22 -4.30 -11.11
CA LEU A 149 70.34 -4.10 -10.19
C LEU A 149 71.20 -5.37 -10.05
N GLU A 150 70.58 -6.55 -10.12
CA GLU A 150 71.28 -7.84 -10.11
C GLU A 150 72.01 -8.13 -11.42
N SER A 151 71.52 -7.63 -12.56
CA SER A 151 72.18 -7.77 -13.88
C SER A 151 73.38 -6.84 -14.10
N ARG A 152 73.70 -5.97 -13.12
CA ARG A 152 74.82 -5.01 -13.16
C ARG A 152 75.98 -5.38 -12.22
N LYS A 153 75.89 -6.52 -11.54
CA LYS A 153 77.01 -7.16 -10.82
C LYS A 153 77.58 -8.30 -11.65
#